data_AF-A0A8G1RHP6-F1
#
_entry.id   AF-A0A8G1RHP6-F1
#
_cell.length_a   1.000
_cell.length_b   1.000
_cell.length_c   1.000
_cell.angle_alpha   90.00
_cell.angle_beta   90.00
_cell.angle_gamma   90.00
#
_symmetry.space_group_name_H-M   'P 1'
#
loop_
_entity.id
_entity.type
_entity.pdbx_description
1 polymer ?
#
loop_
_entity_poly.entity_id
_entity_poly.type
_entity_poly.pdbx_seq_one_letter_code
_entity_poly.pdbx_strand_id
1 'polypeptide(L)'
;MDVVWHARELCGISMSNPSHANWVNQLQPLSIAGVVFAGGSSSSSWACHGLSGDHAHFHPSTIFSISRRNMPLHHGRSYLEEAYATEKILLLKHLTQIENETGWRTSDRAADLKKLWGI
;
A
#
# COMPACT_ATOMS: atom_id res chain seq x y z
N MET A 1 -1.43 0.04 -18.33
CA MET A 1 -1.18 -1.06 -17.38
C MET A 1 -1.94 -0.76 -16.10
N ASP A 2 -2.67 -1.73 -15.54
CA ASP A 2 -3.52 -1.54 -14.37
C ASP A 2 -2.70 -1.64 -13.07
N VAL A 3 -2.58 -0.54 -12.32
CA VAL A 3 -1.78 -0.48 -11.08
C VAL A 3 -2.33 -1.36 -9.96
N VAL A 4 -3.65 -1.55 -9.90
CA VAL A 4 -4.29 -2.37 -8.86
C VAL A 4 -4.03 -3.84 -9.14
N TRP A 5 -4.03 -4.24 -10.41
CA TRP A 5 -3.58 -5.56 -10.81
C TRP A 5 -2.16 -5.84 -10.31
N HIS A 6 -1.23 -4.89 -10.48
CA HIS A 6 0.16 -5.08 -10.06
C HIS A 6 0.28 -5.18 -8.53
N ALA A 7 -0.50 -4.39 -7.80
CA ALA A 7 -0.55 -4.47 -6.34
C ALA A 7 -1.04 -5.84 -5.86
N ARG A 8 -2.07 -6.41 -6.51
CA ARG A 8 -2.56 -7.77 -6.22
C ARG A 8 -1.51 -8.84 -6.52
N GLU A 9 -0.86 -8.71 -7.67
CA GLU A 9 0.20 -9.65 -8.08
C GLU A 9 1.37 -9.65 -7.08
N LEU A 10 1.84 -8.48 -6.67
CA LEU A 10 2.91 -8.35 -5.66
C LEU A 10 2.53 -9.03 -4.33
N CYS A 11 1.30 -8.82 -3.85
CA CYS A 11 0.80 -9.51 -2.67
C CYS A 11 0.79 -11.03 -2.87
N GLY A 12 0.28 -11.51 -4.00
CA GLY A 12 0.20 -12.93 -4.34
C GLY A 12 1.56 -13.61 -4.41
N ILE A 13 2.54 -12.98 -5.06
CA ILE A 13 3.93 -13.48 -5.14
C ILE A 13 4.55 -13.58 -3.75
N SER A 14 4.39 -12.56 -2.91
CA SER A 14 4.95 -12.56 -1.55
C SER A 14 4.33 -13.64 -0.66
N MET A 15 2.99 -13.75 -0.68
CA MET A 15 2.24 -14.71 0.12
C MET A 15 2.47 -16.17 -0.32
N SER A 16 2.73 -16.41 -1.60
CA SER A 16 2.94 -17.77 -2.13
C SER A 16 4.38 -18.27 -1.96
N ASN A 17 5.30 -17.42 -1.51
CA ASN A 17 6.69 -17.77 -1.33
C ASN A 17 6.99 -18.02 0.15
N PRO A 18 7.41 -19.23 0.57
CA PRO A 18 7.66 -19.56 1.97
C PRO A 18 8.99 -19.02 2.52
N SER A 19 9.82 -18.39 1.68
CA SER A 19 11.12 -17.87 2.11
C SER A 19 10.98 -16.60 2.95
N HIS A 20 11.42 -16.65 4.21
CA HIS A 20 11.50 -15.48 5.08
C HIS A 20 12.35 -14.35 4.50
N ALA A 21 13.43 -14.67 3.78
CA ALA A 21 14.26 -13.66 3.13
C ALA A 21 13.50 -12.91 2.02
N ASN A 22 12.65 -13.62 1.26
CA ASN A 22 11.75 -12.97 0.31
C ASN A 22 10.78 -12.03 1.02
N TRP A 23 10.16 -12.46 2.12
CA TRP A 23 9.22 -11.61 2.87
C TRP A 23 9.83 -10.28 3.31
N VAL A 24 11.03 -10.31 3.88
CA VAL A 24 11.74 -9.10 4.32
C VAL A 24 12.05 -8.19 3.14
N ASN A 25 12.53 -8.74 2.02
CA ASN A 25 12.83 -7.97 0.81
C ASN A 25 11.58 -7.34 0.17
N GLN A 26 10.42 -7.95 0.38
CA GLN A 26 9.14 -7.49 -0.19
C GLN A 26 8.42 -6.43 0.66
N LEU A 27 8.95 -6.04 1.83
CA LEU A 27 8.26 -5.08 2.72
C LEU A 27 7.99 -3.71 2.08
N GLN A 28 8.90 -3.20 1.25
CA GLN A 28 8.68 -1.93 0.54
C GLN A 28 7.66 -2.09 -0.61
N PRO A 29 7.79 -3.08 -1.51
CA PRO A 29 6.76 -3.38 -2.51
C PRO A 29 5.35 -3.56 -1.93
N LEU A 30 5.23 -4.27 -0.80
CA LEU A 30 3.95 -4.50 -0.11
C LEU A 30 3.35 -3.21 0.46
N SER A 31 4.18 -2.31 0.99
CA SER A 31 3.72 -0.99 1.47
C SER A 31 3.17 -0.14 0.31
N ILE A 32 3.85 -0.14 -0.84
CA ILE A 32 3.40 0.56 -2.04
C ILE A 32 2.06 -0.03 -2.55
N ALA A 33 1.93 -1.36 -2.58
CA ALA A 33 0.67 -2.02 -2.90
C ALA A 33 -0.47 -1.55 -1.97
N GLY A 34 -0.18 -1.39 -0.68
CA GLY A 34 -1.13 -0.84 0.29
C GLY A 34 -1.58 0.59 -0.02
N VAL A 35 -0.67 1.45 -0.49
CA VAL A 35 -1.02 2.81 -0.95
C VAL A 35 -1.92 2.77 -2.18
N VAL A 36 -1.70 1.83 -3.10
CA VAL A 36 -2.57 1.65 -4.28
C VAL A 36 -4.00 1.25 -3.87
N PHE A 37 -4.16 0.43 -2.82
CA PHE A 37 -5.48 0.05 -2.30
C PHE A 37 -6.24 1.18 -1.60
N ALA A 38 -5.64 2.35 -1.38
CA ALA A 38 -6.35 3.49 -0.80
C ALA A 38 -7.38 4.12 -1.77
N GLY A 39 -7.36 3.77 -3.06
CA GLY A 39 -8.22 4.36 -4.08
C GLY A 39 -7.76 5.77 -4.42
N GLY A 40 -7.52 6.06 -5.70
CA GLY A 40 -6.77 7.22 -6.18
C GLY A 40 -7.36 8.62 -5.97
N SER A 41 -7.62 9.03 -4.71
CA SER A 41 -8.03 10.40 -4.35
C SER A 41 -7.03 11.16 -3.48
N SER A 42 -5.89 10.56 -3.11
CA SER A 42 -4.81 11.23 -2.37
C SER A 42 -3.51 11.22 -3.17
N SER A 43 -3.55 11.81 -4.37
CA SER A 43 -2.35 12.53 -4.82
C SER A 43 -2.14 13.68 -3.81
N SER A 44 -0.91 13.81 -3.30
CA SER A 44 -0.39 14.87 -2.43
C SER A 44 -0.77 14.91 -0.93
N SER A 45 -0.33 13.93 -0.12
CA SER A 45 -0.08 14.25 1.31
C SER A 45 1.05 13.48 2.02
N TRP A 46 1.73 12.53 1.37
CA TRP A 46 2.92 11.89 1.94
C TRP A 46 4.23 12.61 1.57
N ALA A 47 4.15 13.78 0.91
CA ALA A 47 5.30 14.65 0.66
C ALA A 47 5.64 15.59 1.84
N CYS A 48 4.78 15.69 2.87
CA CYS A 48 4.95 16.71 3.92
C CYS A 48 4.65 16.18 5.33
N HIS A 49 5.34 15.14 5.79
CA HIS A 49 5.55 14.95 7.23
C HIS A 49 6.91 14.30 7.42
N GLY A 50 7.93 15.15 7.58
CA GLY A 50 9.30 14.73 7.81
C GLY A 50 9.41 13.97 9.11
N LEU A 51 9.97 12.77 9.02
CA LEU A 51 10.75 12.19 10.11
C LEU A 51 12.20 12.51 9.80
N SER A 52 12.75 13.39 10.64
CA SER A 52 14.17 13.66 10.78
C SER A 52 14.94 12.35 10.96
N GLY A 53 15.87 12.08 10.06
CA GLY A 53 16.74 10.90 10.12
C GLY A 53 17.35 10.65 8.76
N ASP A 54 18.61 11.06 8.61
CA ASP A 54 19.45 10.93 7.43
C ASP A 54 19.27 9.60 6.68
N HIS A 55 19.01 9.68 5.36
CA HIS A 55 19.71 8.93 4.29
C HIS A 55 18.87 8.80 2.99
N ALA A 56 19.55 9.13 1.89
CA ALA A 56 19.27 8.79 0.48
C ALA A 56 18.03 9.41 -0.20
N HIS A 57 18.30 10.45 -0.99
CA HIS A 57 17.45 10.93 -2.07
C HIS A 57 17.06 9.81 -3.04
N PHE A 58 15.76 9.51 -3.14
CA PHE A 58 15.17 8.87 -4.31
C PHE A 58 14.11 9.80 -4.86
N HIS A 59 14.36 10.32 -6.05
CA HIS A 59 13.46 11.22 -6.77
C HIS A 59 12.85 10.45 -7.94
N PRO A 60 11.66 9.85 -7.81
CA PRO A 60 10.92 9.36 -8.97
C PRO A 60 10.18 10.56 -9.57
N SER A 61 10.91 11.38 -10.32
CA SER A 61 10.29 12.29 -11.27
C SER A 61 9.77 11.50 -12.45
N THR A 62 8.56 11.86 -12.87
CA THR A 62 7.91 11.41 -14.11
C THR A 62 7.17 10.08 -13.94
N ILE A 63 5.86 10.16 -13.68
CA ILE A 63 4.75 9.42 -14.30
C ILE A 63 3.51 9.82 -13.48
N PHE A 64 3.05 11.06 -13.62
CA PHE A 64 1.73 11.44 -13.08
C PHE A 64 1.03 12.37 -14.08
N SER A 65 0.55 11.74 -15.14
CA SER A 65 -0.58 12.24 -15.90
C SER A 65 -1.17 11.03 -16.60
N ILE A 66 -2.45 10.74 -16.31
CA ILE A 66 -3.50 10.55 -17.31
C ILE A 66 -4.81 10.10 -16.63
N SER A 67 -5.84 10.91 -16.91
CA SER A 67 -7.28 10.65 -16.95
C SER A 67 -8.03 10.15 -15.72
N ARG A 68 -8.50 11.13 -14.93
CA ARG A 68 -9.78 11.04 -14.22
C ARG A 68 -10.92 10.83 -15.22
N ARG A 69 -11.65 9.72 -15.11
CA ARG A 69 -13.00 9.61 -15.66
C ARG A 69 -13.98 10.06 -14.59
N ASN A 70 -14.65 11.19 -14.86
CA ASN A 70 -15.79 11.71 -14.11
C ASN A 70 -16.85 10.61 -13.93
N MET A 71 -17.28 10.36 -12.70
CA MET A 71 -18.56 9.71 -12.42
C MET A 71 -19.31 10.48 -11.32
N PRO A 72 -20.65 10.62 -11.41
CA PRO A 72 -21.41 11.57 -10.62
C PRO A 72 -21.48 11.16 -9.14
N LEU A 73 -21.24 12.14 -8.27
CA LEU A 73 -21.52 12.13 -6.84
C LEU A 73 -23.05 11.93 -6.65
N HIS A 74 -23.55 11.01 -5.83
CA HIS A 74 -23.73 11.24 -4.40
C HIS A 74 -24.09 9.96 -3.58
N HIS A 75 -23.84 8.75 -4.09
CA HIS A 75 -23.98 7.48 -3.35
C HIS A 75 -22.71 6.60 -3.38
N GLY A 76 -21.65 7.04 -4.05
CA GLY A 76 -20.43 6.25 -4.29
C GLY A 76 -19.34 6.33 -3.21
N ARG A 77 -19.56 7.06 -2.10
CA ARG A 77 -18.53 7.23 -1.07
C ARG A 77 -18.27 5.95 -0.28
N SER A 78 -19.32 5.21 0.10
CA SER A 78 -19.21 3.93 0.81
C SER A 78 -18.51 2.85 -0.01
N TYR A 79 -18.80 2.74 -1.31
CA TYR A 79 -18.20 1.72 -2.17
C TYR A 79 -16.72 2.01 -2.51
N LEU A 80 -16.34 3.28 -2.57
CA LEU A 80 -14.94 3.69 -2.71
C LEU A 80 -14.16 3.55 -1.40
N GLU A 81 -14.77 3.84 -0.24
CA GLU A 81 -14.15 3.60 1.08
C GLU A 81 -13.95 2.10 1.33
N GLU A 82 -14.92 1.26 0.96
CA GLU A 82 -14.86 -0.20 1.07
C GLU A 82 -14.09 -0.87 -0.08
N ALA A 83 -13.62 -0.10 -1.07
CA ALA A 83 -12.86 -0.65 -2.17
C ALA A 83 -11.63 -1.40 -1.64
N TYR A 84 -11.40 -2.59 -2.20
CA TYR A 84 -10.26 -3.46 -1.88
C TYR A 84 -10.18 -3.90 -0.40
N ALA A 85 -11.31 -3.97 0.31
CA ALA A 85 -11.33 -4.40 1.72
C ALA A 85 -10.64 -5.77 1.93
N THR A 86 -10.89 -6.73 1.04
CA THR A 86 -10.23 -8.05 1.08
C THR A 86 -8.72 -7.93 0.95
N GLU A 87 -8.23 -7.17 -0.03
CA GLU A 87 -6.80 -6.96 -0.26
C GLU A 87 -6.14 -6.24 0.92
N LYS A 88 -6.80 -5.22 1.49
CA LYS A 88 -6.34 -4.51 2.68
C LYS A 88 -6.18 -5.46 3.86
N ILE A 89 -7.19 -6.29 4.14
CA ILE A 89 -7.15 -7.28 5.22
C ILE A 89 -6.06 -8.32 4.97
N LEU A 90 -5.95 -8.86 3.76
CA LEU A 90 -4.93 -9.85 3.41
C LEU A 90 -3.52 -9.25 3.56
N LEU A 91 -3.29 -8.03 3.10
CA LEU A 91 -2.03 -7.33 3.25
C LEU A 91 -1.65 -7.15 4.73
N LEU A 92 -2.57 -6.70 5.58
CA LEU A 92 -2.33 -6.54 7.02
C LEU A 92 -2.06 -7.87 7.72
N LYS A 93 -2.78 -8.93 7.34
CA LYS A 93 -2.53 -10.29 7.86
C LYS A 93 -1.13 -10.76 7.48
N HIS A 94 -0.72 -10.53 6.23
CA HIS A 94 0.61 -10.89 5.76
C HIS A 94 1.70 -10.10 6.49
N LEU A 95 1.57 -8.78 6.65
CA LEU A 95 2.53 -7.99 7.43
C LEU A 95 2.67 -8.52 8.87
N THR A 96 1.55 -8.80 9.53
CA THR A 96 1.54 -9.43 10.86
C THR A 96 2.29 -10.77 10.87
N GLN A 97 2.07 -11.61 9.85
CA GLN A 97 2.76 -12.88 9.72
C GLN A 97 4.27 -12.71 9.55
N ILE A 98 4.71 -11.77 8.70
CA ILE A 98 6.13 -11.46 8.50
C ILE A 98 6.78 -11.05 9.82
N GLU A 99 6.14 -10.16 10.60
CA GLU A 99 6.67 -9.72 11.88
C GLU A 99 6.79 -10.87 12.89
N ASN A 100 5.76 -11.71 12.99
CA ASN A 100 5.75 -12.85 13.90
C ASN A 100 6.81 -13.91 13.55
N GLU A 101 7.03 -14.17 12.27
CA GLU A 101 7.92 -15.25 11.83
C GLU A 101 9.38 -14.80 11.64
N THR A 102 9.61 -13.53 11.30
CA THR A 102 10.96 -13.02 10.99
C THR A 102 11.52 -12.07 12.04
N GLY A 103 10.68 -11.53 12.92
CA GLY A 103 11.05 -10.48 13.87
C GLY A 103 11.27 -9.09 13.24
N TRP A 104 11.07 -8.94 11.92
CA TRP A 104 11.14 -7.63 11.27
C TRP A 104 9.88 -6.82 11.59
N ARG A 105 10.06 -5.67 12.22
CA ARG A 105 8.95 -4.81 12.62
C ARG A 105 8.21 -4.26 11.39
N THR A 106 6.93 -4.60 11.27
CA THR A 106 6.02 -4.14 10.21
C THR A 106 4.82 -3.34 10.74
N SER A 107 4.61 -3.39 12.06
CA SER A 107 3.53 -2.75 12.80
C SER A 107 3.37 -1.26 12.48
N ASP A 108 4.47 -0.50 12.35
CA ASP A 108 4.42 0.92 11.99
C ASP A 108 3.82 1.13 10.59
N ARG A 109 4.27 0.34 9.61
CA ARG A 109 3.75 0.38 8.23
C ARG A 109 2.29 -0.04 8.18
N ALA A 110 1.91 -1.05 8.96
CA ALA A 110 0.53 -1.48 9.08
C ALA A 110 -0.37 -0.38 9.69
N ALA A 111 0.12 0.35 10.69
CA ALA A 111 -0.59 1.49 11.28
C ALA A 111 -0.74 2.65 10.29
N ASP A 112 0.30 2.98 9.53
CA ASP A 112 0.24 4.00 8.49
C ASP A 112 -0.77 3.65 7.39
N LEU A 113 -0.82 2.38 6.97
CA LEU A 113 -1.79 1.89 5.99
C LEU A 113 -3.23 1.96 6.52
N LYS A 114 -3.47 1.55 7.77
CA LYS A 114 -4.79 1.67 8.42
C LYS A 114 -5.26 3.13 8.46
N LYS A 115 -4.38 4.03 8.91
CA LYS A 115 -4.62 5.48 8.91
C LYS A 115 -4.94 6.00 7.52
N LEU A 116 -4.20 5.55 6.49
CA LEU A 116 -4.44 5.92 5.10
C LEU A 116 -5.79 5.45 4.59
N TRP A 117 -6.23 4.25 4.99
CA TRP A 117 -7.52 3.68 4.58
C TRP A 117 -8.70 4.14 5.45
N GLY A 118 -8.45 4.87 6.54
CA GLY A 118 -9.48 5.34 7.47
C GLY A 118 -10.10 4.22 8.32
N ILE A 119 -9.35 3.15 8.59
CA ILE A 119 -9.78 1.98 9.40
C ILE A 119 -8.95 1.79 10.66
#